data_AF-A0A0E2Z451-F1
#
_entry.id   AF-A0A0E2Z451-F1
#
_cell.length_a   1.000
_cell.length_b   1.000
_cell.length_c   1.000
_cell.angle_alpha   90.00
_cell.angle_beta   90.00
_cell.angle_gamma   90.00
#
_symmetry.space_group_name_H-M   'P 1'
#
loop_
_entity.id
_entity.type
_entity.pdbx_description
1 polymer ?
#
loop_
_entity_poly.entity_id
_entity_poly.type
_entity_poly.pdbx_seq_one_letter_code
_entity_poly.pdbx_strand_id
1 'polypeptide(L)'
;MAKRTTKRKTAKSARQQVPQVSEAISRAEKATTLAQKKLDKAAERLDKAKERAAQAVTKAKETKRATTIAAAERAREALTKAKEAKREAAGELRQAKANLKAEEKAERDRIKSEEQEKRLAEKKATAKAHAIAVFEKKWEQQWERKQRTKKTVKRTQRKVSTPSKEKKITAL
;
A
#
# COMPACT_ATOMS: atom_id res chain seq x y z
N MET A 1 -9.46 -28.88 -32.68
CA MET A 1 -8.65 -29.35 -31.53
C MET A 1 -8.28 -28.18 -30.62
N ALA A 2 -8.24 -28.44 -29.30
CA ALA A 2 -8.47 -27.46 -28.23
C ALA A 2 -7.39 -26.37 -28.08
N LYS A 3 -7.81 -25.10 -27.98
CA LYS A 3 -6.98 -23.99 -27.51
C LYS A 3 -7.07 -23.90 -25.99
N ARG A 4 -6.00 -24.35 -25.32
CA ARG A 4 -5.76 -24.25 -23.87
C ARG A 4 -5.67 -22.77 -23.47
N THR A 5 -6.65 -22.26 -22.72
CA THR A 5 -6.56 -20.93 -22.10
C THR A 5 -6.00 -21.05 -20.68
N THR A 6 -4.70 -20.79 -20.51
CA THR A 6 -4.09 -20.64 -19.18
C THR A 6 -4.39 -19.25 -18.62
N LYS A 7 -5.61 -19.04 -18.12
CA LYS A 7 -5.97 -17.90 -17.28
C LYS A 7 -6.26 -18.36 -15.85
N ARG A 8 -5.21 -18.60 -15.07
CA ARG A 8 -5.32 -18.59 -13.60
C ARG A 8 -3.94 -18.59 -12.97
N LYS A 9 -3.48 -17.43 -12.50
CA LYS A 9 -2.52 -17.23 -11.39
C LYS A 9 -2.06 -15.77 -11.32
N THR A 10 -2.93 -14.83 -10.93
CA THR A 10 -2.49 -13.48 -10.53
C THR A 10 -3.31 -12.81 -9.43
N ALA A 11 -4.40 -13.42 -8.93
CA ALA A 11 -5.25 -12.78 -7.91
C ALA A 11 -4.85 -13.04 -6.44
N LYS A 12 -3.79 -13.83 -6.16
CA LYS A 12 -3.36 -14.14 -4.78
C LYS A 12 -2.22 -13.26 -4.24
N SER A 13 -1.63 -12.38 -5.06
CA SER A 13 -0.42 -11.64 -4.66
C SER A 13 -0.69 -10.34 -3.89
N ALA A 14 -1.86 -9.71 -4.06
CA ALA A 14 -2.14 -8.40 -3.44
C ALA A 14 -2.37 -8.50 -1.92
N ARG A 15 -2.97 -9.59 -1.44
CA ARG A 15 -3.33 -9.75 -0.01
C ARG A 15 -2.14 -10.10 0.90
N GLN A 16 -1.01 -10.53 0.34
CA GLN A 16 0.20 -10.86 1.09
C GLN A 16 1.21 -9.71 1.16
N GLN A 17 1.04 -8.62 0.41
CA GLN A 17 2.01 -7.52 0.34
C GLN A 17 1.71 -6.37 1.31
N VAL A 18 0.45 -6.19 1.73
CA VAL A 18 0.04 -5.16 2.72
C VAL A 18 0.74 -5.32 4.09
N PRO A 19 0.99 -6.54 4.64
CA PRO A 19 1.75 -6.69 5.88
C PRO A 19 3.24 -6.32 5.74
N GLN A 20 3.83 -6.49 4.55
CA GLN A 20 5.29 -6.44 4.40
C GLN A 20 5.86 -5.03 4.42
N VAL A 21 5.11 -4.01 3.99
CA VAL A 21 5.61 -2.62 3.89
C VAL A 21 5.45 -1.87 5.20
N SER A 22 4.33 -2.05 5.91
CA SER A 22 4.18 -1.52 7.26
C SER A 22 5.23 -2.11 8.21
N GLU A 23 5.58 -3.38 8.03
CA GLU A 23 6.73 -3.99 8.68
C GLU A 23 8.08 -3.38 8.23
N ALA A 24 8.26 -3.08 6.93
CA ALA A 24 9.49 -2.48 6.42
C ALA A 24 9.72 -1.06 6.97
N ILE A 25 8.69 -0.22 7.00
CA ILE A 25 8.74 1.11 7.62
C ILE A 25 9.02 0.99 9.11
N SER A 26 8.32 0.11 9.83
CA SER A 26 8.57 -0.13 11.25
C SER A 26 10.02 -0.59 11.52
N ARG A 27 10.58 -1.45 10.66
CA ARG A 27 11.99 -1.86 10.73
C ARG A 27 12.93 -0.69 10.44
N ALA A 28 12.62 0.17 9.47
CA ALA A 28 13.40 1.36 9.14
C ALA A 28 13.37 2.40 10.27
N GLU A 29 12.23 2.59 10.95
CA GLU A 29 12.11 3.42 12.16
C GLU A 29 12.94 2.85 13.32
N LYS A 30 12.92 1.54 13.53
CA LYS A 30 13.80 0.89 14.51
C LYS A 30 15.27 1.07 14.13
N ALA A 31 15.61 1.01 12.85
CA ALA A 31 16.98 1.25 12.38
C ALA A 31 17.41 2.70 12.62
N THR A 32 16.56 3.70 12.36
CA THR A 32 16.89 5.12 12.61
C THR A 32 17.08 5.40 14.09
N THR A 33 16.20 4.88 14.95
CA THR A 33 16.32 5.03 16.41
C THR A 33 17.58 4.36 16.96
N LEU A 34 17.94 3.17 16.45
CA LEU A 34 19.19 2.50 16.81
C LEU A 34 20.42 3.29 16.35
N ALA A 35 20.40 3.81 15.11
CA ALA A 35 21.48 4.64 14.58
C ALA A 35 21.64 5.95 15.38
N GLN A 36 20.54 6.55 15.83
CA GLN A 36 20.57 7.73 16.70
C GLN A 36 21.25 7.39 18.04
N LYS A 37 20.85 6.29 18.69
CA LYS A 37 21.49 5.83 19.93
C LYS A 37 22.99 5.57 19.77
N LYS A 38 23.43 5.04 18.62
CA LYS A 38 24.86 4.86 18.33
C LYS A 38 25.58 6.20 18.21
N LEU A 39 24.98 7.18 17.52
CA LEU A 39 25.53 8.51 17.37
C LEU A 39 25.68 9.21 18.73
N ASP A 40 24.68 9.10 19.60
CA ASP A 40 24.70 9.71 20.92
C ASP A 40 25.83 9.09 21.77
N LYS A 41 25.95 7.76 21.78
CA LYS A 41 27.06 7.06 22.45
C LYS A 41 28.44 7.44 21.88
N ALA A 42 28.54 7.62 20.56
CA ALA A 42 29.78 8.06 19.92
C ALA A 42 30.14 9.50 20.30
N ALA A 43 29.14 10.38 20.45
CA ALA A 43 29.32 11.75 20.93
C ALA A 43 29.83 11.77 22.39
N GLU A 44 29.22 10.99 23.29
CA GLU A 44 29.70 10.89 24.68
C GLU A 44 31.14 10.39 24.77
N ARG A 45 31.50 9.38 23.97
CA ARG A 45 32.88 8.85 23.92
C ARG A 45 33.87 9.88 23.41
N LEU A 46 33.47 10.67 22.41
CA LEU A 46 34.27 11.75 21.87
C LEU A 46 34.53 12.84 22.92
N ASP A 47 33.52 13.23 23.69
CA ASP A 47 33.68 14.26 24.73
C ASP A 47 34.59 13.76 25.86
N LYS A 48 34.43 12.51 26.32
CA LYS A 48 35.37 11.89 27.27
C LYS A 48 36.80 11.80 26.71
N ALA A 49 36.96 11.53 25.42
CA ALA A 49 38.27 11.49 24.77
C ALA A 49 38.91 12.88 24.70
N LYS A 50 38.13 13.94 24.48
CA LYS A 50 38.61 15.33 24.53
C LYS A 50 39.14 15.70 25.91
N GLU A 51 38.40 15.38 26.96
CA GLU A 51 38.83 15.67 28.33
C GLU A 51 40.14 14.95 28.66
N ARG A 52 40.25 13.66 28.34
CA ARG A 52 41.48 12.88 28.56
C ARG A 52 42.65 13.40 27.75
N ALA A 53 42.43 13.76 26.49
CA ALA A 53 43.48 14.34 25.65
C ALA A 53 43.95 15.70 26.20
N ALA A 54 43.03 16.55 26.66
CA ALA A 54 43.36 17.82 27.28
C ALA A 54 44.20 17.62 28.56
N GLN A 55 43.76 16.75 29.47
CA GLN A 55 44.47 16.45 30.72
C GLN A 55 45.85 15.81 30.48
N ALA A 56 45.96 14.92 29.49
CA ALA A 56 47.26 14.32 29.18
C ALA A 56 48.23 15.35 28.59
N VAL A 57 47.73 16.28 27.76
CA VAL A 57 48.55 17.37 27.21
C VAL A 57 49.00 18.35 28.30
N THR A 58 48.15 18.69 29.27
CA THR A 58 48.57 19.58 30.39
C THR A 58 49.67 18.92 31.22
N LYS A 59 49.48 17.66 31.63
CA LYS A 59 50.50 16.90 32.38
C LYS A 59 51.82 16.74 31.62
N ALA A 60 51.75 16.54 30.30
CA ALA A 60 52.94 16.48 29.45
C ALA A 60 53.70 17.82 29.42
N LYS A 61 52.98 18.96 29.36
CA LYS A 61 53.59 20.30 29.41
C LYS A 61 54.24 20.61 30.75
N GLU A 62 53.60 20.19 31.85
CA GLU A 62 54.10 20.40 33.22
C GLU A 62 55.35 19.57 33.51
N THR A 63 55.29 18.26 33.24
CA THR A 63 56.34 17.33 33.66
C THR A 63 57.45 17.16 32.64
N LYS A 64 57.17 17.40 31.34
CA LYS A 64 58.07 17.19 30.20
C LYS A 64 58.75 15.81 30.17
N ARG A 65 58.18 14.82 30.86
CA ARG A 65 58.70 13.46 30.91
C ARG A 65 58.34 12.73 29.61
N ALA A 66 59.27 11.96 29.07
CA ALA A 66 59.01 11.17 27.85
C ALA A 66 57.76 10.28 27.97
N THR A 67 57.52 9.72 29.15
CA THR A 67 56.34 8.88 29.42
C THR A 67 55.02 9.65 29.39
N THR A 68 54.99 10.91 29.86
CA THR A 68 53.77 11.74 29.85
C THR A 68 53.50 12.32 28.47
N ILE A 69 54.55 12.63 27.69
CA ILE A 69 54.44 13.00 26.29
C ILE A 69 53.84 11.85 25.47
N ALA A 70 54.37 10.63 25.63
CA ALA A 70 53.85 9.45 24.94
C ALA A 70 52.39 9.14 25.34
N ALA A 71 52.00 9.40 26.59
CA ALA A 71 50.61 9.28 27.03
C ALA A 71 49.69 10.32 26.37
N ALA A 72 50.17 11.56 26.20
CA ALA A 72 49.43 12.61 25.50
C ALA A 72 49.24 12.32 24.01
N GLU A 73 50.24 11.75 23.34
CA GLU A 73 50.14 11.31 21.95
C GLU A 73 49.11 10.19 21.78
N ARG A 74 49.16 9.15 22.62
CA ARG A 74 48.13 8.10 22.61
C ARG A 74 46.72 8.63 22.86
N ALA A 75 46.57 9.63 23.74
CA ALA A 75 45.28 10.27 23.99
C ALA A 75 44.77 11.07 22.78
N ARG A 76 45.67 11.72 22.03
CA ARG A 76 45.32 12.41 20.77
C ARG A 76 44.90 11.42 19.69
N GLU A 77 45.61 10.31 19.54
CA GLU A 77 45.24 9.24 18.61
C GLU A 77 43.86 8.64 18.95
N ALA A 78 43.59 8.38 20.24
CA ALA A 78 42.28 7.93 20.69
C ALA A 78 41.17 8.94 20.37
N LEU A 79 41.45 10.24 20.50
CA LEU A 79 40.53 11.30 20.12
C LEU A 79 40.28 11.37 18.60
N THR A 80 41.30 11.13 17.78
CA THR A 80 41.11 11.04 16.31
C THR A 80 40.21 9.86 15.94
N LYS A 81 40.44 8.68 16.52
CA LYS A 81 39.58 7.50 16.33
C LYS A 81 38.14 7.75 16.80
N ALA A 82 37.96 8.44 17.93
CA ALA A 82 36.62 8.80 18.41
C ALA A 82 35.90 9.80 17.49
N LYS A 83 36.64 10.73 16.84
CA LYS A 83 36.09 11.64 15.83
C LYS A 83 35.61 10.88 14.60
N GLU A 84 36.39 9.91 14.14
CA GLU A 84 36.04 9.05 13.01
C GLU A 84 34.80 8.20 13.32
N ALA A 85 34.76 7.54 14.48
CA ALA A 85 33.59 6.77 14.92
C ALA A 85 32.30 7.62 15.01
N LYS A 86 32.41 8.88 15.44
CA LYS A 86 31.26 9.82 15.42
C LYS A 86 30.82 10.15 13.99
N ARG A 87 31.77 10.35 13.07
CA ARG A 87 31.46 10.62 11.65
C ARG A 87 30.79 9.41 11.00
N GLU A 88 31.29 8.22 11.25
CA GLU A 88 30.69 6.96 10.78
C GLU A 88 29.26 6.78 11.32
N ALA A 89 29.05 6.93 12.63
CA ALA A 89 27.72 6.85 13.23
C ALA A 89 26.75 7.91 12.67
N ALA A 90 27.25 9.12 12.38
CA ALA A 90 26.45 10.16 11.73
C ALA A 90 26.10 9.79 10.27
N GLY A 91 27.02 9.12 9.55
CA GLY A 91 26.78 8.54 8.24
C GLY A 91 25.69 7.47 8.27
N GLU A 92 25.78 6.51 9.20
CA GLU A 92 24.76 5.47 9.41
C GLU A 92 23.38 6.08 9.67
N LEU A 93 23.29 7.11 10.52
CA LEU A 93 22.02 7.79 10.80
C LEU A 93 21.44 8.47 9.55
N ARG A 94 22.28 9.13 8.74
CA ARG A 94 21.84 9.76 7.50
C ARG A 94 21.30 8.71 6.52
N GLN A 95 21.99 7.59 6.37
CA GLN A 95 21.56 6.51 5.49
C GLN A 95 20.27 5.86 6.00
N ALA A 96 20.14 5.62 7.30
CA ALA A 96 18.90 5.08 7.89
C ALA A 96 17.71 6.01 7.64
N LYS A 97 17.89 7.33 7.77
CA LYS A 97 16.84 8.32 7.47
C LYS A 97 16.49 8.36 5.98
N ALA A 98 17.47 8.19 5.10
CA ALA A 98 17.23 8.12 3.66
C ALA A 98 16.40 6.86 3.31
N ASN A 99 16.75 5.71 3.91
CA ASN A 99 16.01 4.47 3.72
C ASN A 99 14.56 4.59 4.21
N LEU A 100 14.33 5.16 5.39
CA LEU A 100 12.97 5.40 5.89
C LEU A 100 12.12 6.23 4.91
N LYS A 101 12.67 7.34 4.41
CA LYS A 101 11.98 8.17 3.41
C LYS A 101 11.71 7.44 2.10
N ALA A 102 12.61 6.56 1.68
CA ALA A 102 12.43 5.76 0.48
C ALA A 102 11.28 4.75 0.66
N GLU A 103 11.21 4.08 1.81
CA GLU A 103 10.14 3.15 2.16
C GLU A 103 8.78 3.85 2.28
N GLU A 104 8.70 5.00 2.95
CA GLU A 104 7.47 5.80 3.02
C GLU A 104 6.96 6.22 1.64
N LYS A 105 7.87 6.61 0.73
CA LYS A 105 7.50 6.96 -0.64
C LYS A 105 6.98 5.75 -1.39
N ALA A 106 7.66 4.60 -1.27
CA ALA A 106 7.23 3.36 -1.90
C ALA A 106 5.85 2.91 -1.39
N GLU A 107 5.56 3.06 -0.11
CA GLU A 107 4.23 2.76 0.45
C GLU A 107 3.15 3.69 -0.12
N ARG A 108 3.40 5.01 -0.16
CA ARG A 108 2.46 5.98 -0.73
C ARG A 108 2.13 5.69 -2.18
N ASP A 109 3.14 5.38 -3.00
CA ASP A 109 2.95 5.09 -4.41
C ASP A 109 2.16 3.79 -4.61
N ARG A 110 2.36 2.78 -3.75
CA ARG A 110 1.53 1.56 -3.74
C ARG A 110 0.08 1.84 -3.36
N ILE A 111 -0.18 2.59 -2.29
CA ILE A 111 -1.54 2.95 -1.86
C ILE A 111 -2.29 3.64 -3.01
N LYS A 112 -1.64 4.58 -3.70
CA LYS A 112 -2.23 5.26 -4.87
C LYS A 112 -2.59 4.26 -5.97
N SER A 113 -1.71 3.30 -6.27
CA SER A 113 -1.98 2.29 -7.30
C SER A 113 -3.12 1.34 -6.92
N GLU A 114 -3.18 0.91 -5.65
CA GLU A 114 -4.28 0.07 -5.15
C GLU A 114 -5.62 0.81 -5.15
N GLU A 115 -5.63 2.09 -4.80
CA GLU A 115 -6.84 2.92 -4.85
C GLU A 115 -7.34 3.10 -6.28
N GLN A 116 -6.44 3.33 -7.23
CA GLN A 116 -6.81 3.37 -8.65
C GLN A 116 -7.38 2.05 -9.14
N GLU A 117 -6.80 0.91 -8.74
CA GLU A 117 -7.33 -0.41 -9.08
C GLU A 117 -8.73 -0.63 -8.50
N LYS A 118 -8.95 -0.25 -7.24
CA LYS A 118 -10.28 -0.32 -6.59
C LYS A 118 -11.31 0.53 -7.33
N ARG A 119 -10.97 1.77 -7.70
CA ARG A 119 -11.85 2.66 -8.47
C ARG A 119 -12.19 2.08 -9.84
N LEU A 120 -11.24 1.45 -10.52
CA LEU A 120 -11.49 0.77 -11.80
C LEU A 120 -12.35 -0.48 -11.64
N ALA A 121 -12.12 -1.27 -10.59
CA ALA A 121 -12.93 -2.44 -10.28
C ALA A 121 -14.37 -2.04 -9.94
N GLU A 122 -14.56 -0.97 -9.16
CA GLU A 122 -15.86 -0.41 -8.82
C GLU A 122 -16.58 0.11 -10.07
N LYS A 123 -15.91 0.89 -10.93
CA LYS A 123 -16.48 1.34 -12.22
C LYS A 123 -16.90 0.18 -13.11
N LYS A 124 -16.13 -0.90 -13.14
CA LYS A 124 -16.48 -2.12 -13.89
C LYS A 124 -17.67 -2.84 -13.26
N ALA A 125 -17.74 -2.90 -11.94
CA ALA A 125 -18.84 -3.52 -11.21
C ALA A 125 -20.15 -2.74 -11.40
N THR A 126 -20.10 -1.40 -11.32
CA THR A 126 -21.27 -0.53 -11.54
C THR A 126 -21.74 -0.60 -12.99
N ALA A 127 -20.83 -0.56 -13.97
CA ALA A 127 -21.17 -0.74 -15.38
C ALA A 127 -21.83 -2.11 -15.64
N LYS A 128 -21.31 -3.18 -15.02
CA LYS A 128 -21.89 -4.52 -15.12
C LYS A 128 -23.28 -4.59 -14.48
N ALA A 129 -23.45 -4.01 -13.29
CA ALA A 129 -24.74 -3.95 -12.62
C ALA A 129 -25.78 -3.17 -13.45
N HIS A 130 -25.38 -2.04 -14.02
CA HIS A 130 -26.23 -1.26 -14.92
C HIS A 130 -26.63 -2.07 -16.16
N ALA A 131 -25.69 -2.78 -16.79
CA ALA A 131 -25.98 -3.62 -17.95
C ALA A 131 -27.00 -4.74 -17.62
N ILE A 132 -26.88 -5.36 -16.44
CA ILE A 132 -27.83 -6.37 -15.96
C ILE A 132 -29.19 -5.75 -15.73
N ALA A 133 -29.28 -4.61 -15.04
CA ALA A 133 -30.54 -3.93 -14.78
C ALA A 133 -31.27 -3.51 -16.08
N VAL A 134 -30.52 -3.01 -17.07
CA VAL A 134 -31.08 -2.67 -18.39
C VAL A 134 -31.60 -3.93 -19.10
N PHE A 135 -30.87 -5.04 -19.01
CA PHE A 135 -31.29 -6.32 -19.59
C PHE A 135 -32.58 -6.84 -18.94
N GLU A 136 -32.64 -6.86 -17.61
CA GLU A 136 -33.81 -7.30 -16.83
C GLU A 136 -35.04 -6.47 -17.17
N LYS A 137 -34.91 -5.14 -17.20
CA LYS A 137 -36.01 -4.24 -17.57
C LYS A 137 -36.53 -4.50 -18.99
N LYS A 138 -35.63 -4.75 -19.95
CA LYS A 138 -36.00 -5.08 -21.33
C LYS A 138 -36.69 -6.45 -21.41
N TRP A 139 -36.20 -7.41 -20.64
CA TRP A 139 -36.78 -8.75 -20.55
C TRP A 139 -38.19 -8.73 -19.95
N GLU A 140 -38.40 -8.01 -18.85
CA GLU A 140 -39.71 -7.82 -18.22
C GLU A 140 -40.71 -7.17 -19.18
N GLN A 141 -40.32 -6.10 -19.86
CA GLN A 141 -41.18 -5.46 -20.87
C GLN A 141 -41.58 -6.42 -21.99
N GLN A 142 -40.64 -7.26 -22.46
CA GLN A 142 -40.93 -8.25 -23.50
C GLN A 142 -41.87 -9.34 -22.98
N TRP A 143 -41.67 -9.79 -21.75
CA TRP A 143 -42.54 -10.76 -21.10
C TRP A 143 -43.96 -10.21 -20.91
N GLU A 144 -44.11 -8.97 -20.42
CA GLU A 144 -45.41 -8.30 -20.30
C GLU A 144 -46.11 -8.17 -21.65
N ARG A 145 -45.41 -7.75 -22.70
CA ARG A 145 -45.96 -7.67 -24.06
C ARG A 145 -46.49 -9.03 -24.54
N LYS A 146 -45.75 -10.12 -24.29
CA LYS A 146 -46.19 -11.48 -24.59
C LYS A 146 -47.43 -11.89 -23.77
N GLN A 147 -47.53 -11.46 -22.51
CA GLN A 147 -48.73 -11.73 -21.71
C GLN A 147 -49.96 -10.95 -22.20
N ARG A 148 -49.78 -9.66 -22.52
CA ARG A 148 -50.86 -8.81 -23.04
C ARG A 148 -51.40 -9.32 -24.38
N THR A 149 -50.50 -9.69 -25.30
CA THR A 149 -50.88 -10.28 -26.61
C THR A 149 -51.60 -11.61 -26.46
N LYS A 150 -51.17 -12.49 -25.55
CA LYS A 150 -51.92 -13.73 -25.23
C LYS A 150 -53.33 -13.44 -24.70
N LYS A 151 -53.48 -12.42 -23.85
CA LYS A 151 -54.79 -12.00 -23.30
C LYS A 151 -55.69 -11.40 -24.37
N THR A 152 -55.17 -10.56 -25.26
CA THR A 152 -55.96 -9.98 -26.37
C THR A 152 -56.38 -11.04 -27.38
N VAL A 153 -55.49 -11.96 -27.77
CA VAL A 153 -55.81 -13.08 -28.68
C VAL A 153 -56.89 -14.00 -28.09
N LYS A 154 -56.81 -14.33 -26.79
CA LYS A 154 -57.88 -15.09 -26.12
C LYS A 154 -59.22 -14.34 -26.09
N ARG A 155 -59.19 -13.02 -25.93
CA ARG A 155 -60.40 -12.17 -25.91
C ARG A 155 -61.02 -12.02 -27.30
N THR A 156 -60.23 -11.93 -28.35
CA THR A 156 -60.72 -11.90 -29.74
C THR A 156 -61.24 -13.27 -30.18
N GLN A 157 -60.58 -14.38 -29.81
CA GLN A 157 -61.11 -15.73 -30.06
C GLN A 157 -62.46 -15.95 -29.37
N ARG A 158 -62.63 -15.52 -28.12
CA ARG A 158 -63.92 -15.57 -27.41
C ARG A 158 -65.02 -14.73 -28.05
N LYS A 159 -64.68 -13.59 -28.67
CA LYS A 159 -65.64 -12.74 -29.40
C LYS A 159 -66.07 -13.33 -30.74
N VAL A 160 -65.17 -14.05 -31.43
CA VAL A 160 -65.48 -14.73 -32.70
C VAL A 160 -66.24 -16.04 -32.47
N SER A 161 -66.08 -16.68 -31.30
CA SER A 161 -66.78 -17.92 -30.94
C SER A 161 -68.14 -17.73 -30.26
N THR A 162 -68.60 -16.50 -30.06
CA THR A 162 -69.98 -16.23 -29.60
C THR A 162 -70.86 -15.97 -30.82
N PRO A 163 -71.70 -16.92 -31.28
CA PRO A 163 -72.71 -16.60 -32.27
C PRO A 163 -73.72 -15.64 -31.64
N SER A 164 -73.95 -14.52 -32.32
CA SER A 164 -75.04 -13.60 -32.05
C SER A 164 -76.35 -14.40 -32.02
N LYS A 165 -76.94 -14.58 -30.83
CA LYS A 165 -78.35 -14.96 -30.71
C LYS A 165 -79.20 -13.73 -31.00
N GLU A 166 -79.20 -13.28 -32.24
CA GLU A 166 -80.16 -12.31 -32.74
C GLU A 166 -81.34 -13.03 -33.39
N LYS A 167 -82.44 -12.99 -32.64
CA LYS A 167 -83.85 -12.92 -33.06
C LYS A 167 -84.13 -13.25 -34.53
N LYS A 168 -84.89 -14.33 -34.75
CA LYS A 168 -85.93 -14.37 -35.79
C LYS A 168 -87.28 -14.64 -35.15
N ILE A 169 -88.06 -13.56 -35.07
CA ILE A 169 -89.52 -13.57 -35.04
C ILE A 169 -89.96 -13.85 -36.49
N THR A 170 -90.78 -14.89 -36.71
CA THR A 170 -91.78 -15.08 -37.80
C THR A 170 -92.34 -16.49 -37.64
N ALA A 171 -93.55 -16.67 -37.11
CA ALA A 171 -94.84 -16.62 -37.82
C ALA A 171 -95.03 -17.79 -38.81
N LEU A 172 -95.65 -18.86 -38.33
CA LEU A 172 -96.86 -19.53 -38.85
C LEU A 172 -97.19 -20.75 -37.97
#